data_AF-A0A964F763-F1
#
_entry.id   AF-A0A964F763-F1
#
_cell.length_a   1.000
_cell.length_b   1.000
_cell.length_c   1.000
_cell.angle_alpha   90.00
_cell.angle_beta   90.00
_cell.angle_gamma   90.00
#
_symmetry.space_group_name_H-M   'P 1'
#
loop_
_entity.id
_entity.type
_entity.pdbx_description
1 polymer ?
#
loop_
_entity_poly.entity_id
_entity_poly.type
_entity_poly.pdbx_seq_one_letter_code
_entity_poly.pdbx_strand_id
1 'polypeptide(L)'
;MEPTASKEVAPARPASTVLLVRDSADGMEVFMVVRHHQIDFASGALVFPGGSIDKEDFTIAADHACCGGDHGLDEKARAFRVAAVRETFEECGVLLARPRGSTALVSGARAEEIAKKAAGKSFGELLAAEELELALDQLTPFAHWITPTPLPKRFDTHFFIAAAPEDQLALHDGSESVDSVWINPARALADAKTGKYTIIFATRLNVEMLGRQNDVVAAVEAARTRTIVTVQPEVLRRDDKGVKLKIPLEAGYGGDVFES
;
A
#
# COMPACT_ATOMS: atom_id res chain seq x y z
N MET A 1 -37.36 24.89 -10.26
CA MET A 1 -36.25 23.97 -9.90
C MET A 1 -35.09 24.33 -10.78
N GLU A 2 -34.12 25.06 -10.25
CA GLU A 2 -32.87 25.31 -10.97
C GLU A 2 -32.15 23.96 -11.15
N PRO A 3 -31.57 23.70 -12.33
CA PRO A 3 -30.71 22.53 -12.51
C PRO A 3 -29.50 22.71 -11.59
N THR A 4 -29.39 21.86 -10.57
CA THR A 4 -28.18 21.78 -9.75
C THR A 4 -27.01 21.50 -10.68
N ALA A 5 -26.12 22.49 -10.85
CA ALA A 5 -24.88 22.34 -11.61
C ALA A 5 -24.18 21.07 -11.11
N SER A 6 -23.88 20.13 -12.02
CA SER A 6 -23.11 18.95 -11.66
C SER A 6 -21.76 19.42 -11.14
N LYS A 7 -21.51 19.25 -9.83
CA LYS A 7 -20.22 19.58 -9.24
C LYS A 7 -19.15 18.76 -9.96
N GLU A 8 -18.14 19.43 -10.52
CA GLU A 8 -17.07 18.78 -11.26
C GLU A 8 -16.39 17.73 -10.36
N VAL A 9 -16.23 16.51 -10.89
CA VAL A 9 -15.64 15.40 -10.14
C VAL A 9 -14.14 15.62 -10.04
N ALA A 10 -13.61 15.73 -8.83
CA ALA A 10 -12.17 15.89 -8.61
C ALA A 10 -11.39 14.72 -9.24
N PRO A 11 -10.23 14.95 -9.87
CA PRO A 11 -9.40 13.87 -10.40
C PRO A 11 -8.89 12.98 -9.28
N ALA A 12 -8.77 11.68 -9.56
CA ALA A 12 -8.16 10.73 -8.63
C ALA A 12 -6.63 10.73 -8.83
N ARG A 13 -5.88 11.01 -7.76
CA ARG A 13 -4.42 11.03 -7.80
C ARG A 13 -3.86 9.59 -7.80
N PRO A 14 -2.99 9.21 -8.74
CA PRO A 14 -2.34 7.90 -8.73
C PRO A 14 -1.57 7.65 -7.43
N ALA A 15 -1.72 6.44 -6.88
CA ALA A 15 -1.08 6.03 -5.64
C ALA A 15 -0.74 4.53 -5.64
N SER A 16 0.23 4.18 -4.80
CA SER A 16 0.62 2.79 -4.55
C SER A 16 0.63 2.50 -3.06
N THR A 17 0.32 1.27 -2.69
CA THR A 17 0.26 0.82 -1.29
C THR A 17 0.78 -0.61 -1.19
N VAL A 18 1.52 -0.93 -0.12
CA VAL A 18 2.11 -2.26 0.08
C VAL A 18 1.59 -2.92 1.35
N LEU A 19 0.98 -4.09 1.21
CA LEU A 19 0.72 -5.02 2.30
C LEU A 19 2.00 -5.82 2.52
N LEU A 20 2.88 -5.32 3.40
CA LEU A 20 4.10 -6.01 3.78
C LEU A 20 3.76 -7.06 4.84
N VAL A 21 4.00 -8.33 4.52
CA VAL A 21 3.56 -9.48 5.35
C VAL A 21 4.73 -10.33 5.82
N ARG A 22 4.59 -10.95 6.99
CA ARG A 22 5.54 -11.92 7.53
C ARG A 22 4.80 -13.02 8.29
N ASP A 23 5.41 -14.19 8.41
CA ASP A 23 4.92 -15.23 9.32
C ASP A 23 5.49 -15.00 10.72
N SER A 24 4.67 -15.22 11.75
CA SER A 24 5.09 -15.24 13.15
C SER A 24 4.60 -16.51 13.85
N ALA A 25 5.01 -16.71 15.11
CA ALA A 25 4.55 -17.85 15.90
C ALA A 25 3.02 -17.86 16.09
N ASP A 26 2.37 -16.70 15.99
CA ASP A 26 0.93 -16.50 16.15
C ASP A 26 0.19 -16.39 14.79
N GLY A 27 0.86 -16.74 13.69
CA GLY A 27 0.34 -16.71 12.32
C GLY A 27 0.83 -15.50 11.52
N MET A 28 0.26 -15.31 10.33
CA MET A 28 0.64 -14.19 9.46
C MET A 28 0.32 -12.83 10.10
N GLU A 29 1.27 -11.92 10.00
CA GLU A 29 1.17 -10.52 10.39
C GLU A 29 1.31 -9.61 9.16
N VAL A 30 0.67 -8.45 9.21
CA VAL A 30 0.86 -7.37 8.24
C VAL A 30 1.41 -6.14 8.95
N PHE A 31 2.38 -5.49 8.33
CA PHE A 31 2.92 -4.23 8.82
C PHE A 31 1.95 -3.09 8.50
N MET A 32 1.64 -2.30 9.51
CA MET A 32 0.80 -1.13 9.38
C MET A 32 1.36 0.03 10.21
N VAL A 33 1.17 1.25 9.73
CA VAL A 33 1.57 2.49 10.40
C VAL A 33 0.35 3.22 10.96
N VAL A 34 0.56 3.94 12.05
CA VAL A 34 -0.45 4.79 12.70
C VAL A 34 -0.17 6.23 12.32
N ARG A 35 -1.00 6.79 11.43
CA ARG A 35 -0.81 8.18 10.97
C ARG A 35 -1.24 9.20 12.02
N HIS A 36 -0.42 10.24 12.18
CA HIS A 36 -0.67 11.34 13.11
C HIS A 36 -1.45 12.46 12.42
N HIS A 37 -2.76 12.29 12.21
CA HIS A 37 -3.57 13.44 11.78
C HIS A 37 -3.92 14.34 12.96
N GLN A 38 -3.06 15.35 13.19
CA GLN A 38 -3.57 16.64 13.65
C GLN A 38 -4.50 17.17 12.55
N ILE A 39 -5.79 17.23 12.87
CA ILE A 39 -6.87 17.91 12.15
C ILE A 39 -7.51 17.08 11.01
N ASP A 40 -8.81 16.86 11.21
CA ASP A 40 -9.87 16.38 10.33
C ASP A 40 -9.83 14.90 9.85
N PHE A 41 -10.57 14.09 10.62
CA PHE A 41 -11.30 12.86 10.25
C PHE A 41 -10.74 11.47 10.58
N ALA A 42 -9.53 11.31 11.12
CA ALA A 42 -9.11 10.05 11.78
C ALA A 42 -7.75 10.17 12.52
N SER A 43 -7.74 10.67 13.75
CA SER A 43 -6.56 10.51 14.61
C SER A 43 -6.37 9.04 14.97
N GLY A 44 -5.21 8.44 14.68
CA GLY A 44 -4.95 7.02 14.98
C GLY A 44 -5.46 6.04 13.91
N ALA A 45 -5.53 6.49 12.65
CA ALA A 45 -5.83 5.60 11.53
C ALA A 45 -4.68 4.62 11.29
N LEU A 46 -5.01 3.33 11.29
CA LEU A 46 -4.10 2.26 10.92
C LEU A 46 -4.16 2.08 9.40
N VAL A 47 -3.02 2.27 8.74
CA VAL A 47 -2.88 2.20 7.28
C VAL A 47 -1.66 1.37 6.89
N PHE A 48 -1.66 0.88 5.65
CA PHE A 48 -0.46 0.27 5.07
C PHE A 48 0.51 1.35 4.59
N PRO A 49 1.82 1.06 4.48
CA PRO A 49 2.77 1.94 3.81
C PRO A 49 2.34 2.26 2.39
N GLY A 50 2.37 3.54 2.02
CA GLY A 50 2.02 3.95 0.67
C GLY A 50 1.65 5.41 0.52
N GLY A 51 1.84 5.88 -0.70
CA GLY A 51 1.61 7.26 -1.05
C GLY A 51 1.39 7.45 -2.53
N SER A 52 1.59 8.69 -2.96
CA SER A 52 1.24 9.10 -4.32
C SER A 52 2.43 8.90 -5.24
N ILE A 53 2.15 8.63 -6.50
CA ILE A 53 3.21 8.46 -7.49
C ILE A 53 3.80 9.82 -7.83
N ASP A 54 5.12 9.92 -7.77
CA ASP A 54 5.90 11.08 -8.17
C ASP A 54 6.31 10.97 -9.66
N LYS A 55 6.65 12.09 -10.28
CA LYS A 55 7.28 12.12 -11.61
C LYS A 55 8.62 11.38 -11.61
N GLU A 56 9.35 11.40 -10.50
CA GLU A 56 10.60 10.64 -10.38
C GLU A 56 10.36 9.13 -10.52
N ASP A 57 9.22 8.60 -10.03
CA ASP A 57 8.90 7.18 -10.14
C ASP A 57 8.81 6.72 -11.61
N PHE A 58 8.28 7.59 -12.50
CA PHE A 58 8.28 7.35 -13.95
C PHE A 58 9.68 7.45 -14.57
N THR A 59 10.49 8.37 -14.07
CA THR A 59 11.87 8.55 -14.55
C THR A 59 12.72 7.32 -14.22
N ILE A 60 12.59 6.78 -13.00
CA ILE A 60 13.24 5.54 -12.58
C ILE A 60 12.67 4.35 -13.38
N ALA A 61 11.36 4.28 -13.57
CA ALA A 61 10.71 3.22 -14.34
C ALA A 61 11.07 3.18 -15.83
N ALA A 62 11.56 4.30 -16.38
CA ALA A 62 12.06 4.37 -17.75
C ALA A 62 13.47 3.76 -17.88
N ASP A 63 14.25 3.72 -16.79
CA ASP A 63 15.54 3.02 -16.75
C ASP A 63 15.36 1.56 -16.31
N HIS A 64 15.32 0.66 -17.29
CA HIS A 64 15.24 -0.78 -17.06
C HIS A 64 16.38 -1.32 -16.18
N ALA A 65 17.56 -0.68 -16.18
CA ALA A 65 18.67 -1.12 -15.33
C ALA A 65 18.39 -0.85 -13.83
N CYS A 66 17.45 0.04 -13.51
CA CYS A 66 16.97 0.26 -12.15
C CYS A 66 15.80 -0.67 -11.77
N CYS A 67 15.28 -1.47 -12.70
CA CYS A 67 14.03 -2.22 -12.55
C CYS A 67 14.26 -3.73 -12.73
N GLY A 68 14.69 -4.41 -11.67
CA GLY A 68 14.84 -5.86 -11.67
C GLY A 68 13.49 -6.58 -11.69
N GLY A 69 13.38 -7.68 -12.44
CA GLY A 69 12.18 -8.52 -12.47
C GLY A 69 10.97 -7.88 -13.17
N ASP A 70 11.19 -6.90 -14.03
CA ASP A 70 10.16 -6.09 -14.70
C ASP A 70 9.55 -6.72 -15.96
N HIS A 71 9.86 -7.98 -16.23
CA HIS A 71 9.51 -8.65 -17.48
C HIS A 71 8.00 -8.60 -17.76
N GLY A 72 7.65 -8.03 -18.92
CA GLY A 72 6.26 -7.91 -19.39
C GLY A 72 5.46 -6.77 -18.74
N LEU A 73 6.07 -5.96 -17.87
CA LEU A 73 5.44 -4.76 -17.32
C LEU A 73 5.56 -3.59 -18.31
N ASP A 74 4.45 -2.88 -18.52
CA ASP A 74 4.49 -1.57 -19.18
C ASP A 74 5.09 -0.50 -18.23
N GLU A 75 5.39 0.68 -18.78
CA GLU A 75 6.00 1.78 -18.03
C GLU A 75 5.17 2.21 -16.83
N LYS A 76 3.83 2.23 -16.97
CA LYS A 76 2.93 2.57 -15.87
C LYS A 76 3.01 1.52 -14.76
N ALA A 77 2.93 0.25 -15.10
CA ALA A 77 3.02 -0.84 -14.14
C ALA A 77 4.37 -0.88 -13.41
N ARG A 78 5.46 -0.46 -14.08
CA ARG A 78 6.76 -0.26 -13.44
C ARG A 78 6.74 0.94 -12.48
N ALA A 79 6.30 2.12 -12.93
CA ALA A 79 6.24 3.33 -12.10
C ALA A 79 5.41 3.13 -10.81
N PHE A 80 4.29 2.43 -10.90
CA PHE A 80 3.49 2.09 -9.72
C PHE A 80 4.24 1.18 -8.73
N ARG A 81 5.07 0.25 -9.21
CA ARG A 81 5.92 -0.58 -8.34
C ARG A 81 7.12 0.16 -7.81
N VAL A 82 7.72 1.07 -8.59
CA VAL A 82 8.77 1.97 -8.11
C VAL A 82 8.23 2.79 -6.92
N ALA A 83 7.07 3.43 -7.09
CA ALA A 83 6.40 4.18 -6.03
C ALA A 83 6.13 3.29 -4.81
N ALA A 84 5.70 2.05 -5.02
CA ALA A 84 5.46 1.10 -3.93
C ALA A 84 6.73 0.80 -3.12
N VAL A 85 7.87 0.58 -3.78
CA VAL A 85 9.15 0.35 -3.07
C VAL A 85 9.64 1.63 -2.40
N ARG A 86 9.57 2.78 -3.08
CA ARG A 86 9.98 4.08 -2.53
C ARG A 86 9.22 4.40 -1.25
N GLU A 87 7.89 4.39 -1.31
CA GLU A 87 7.03 4.70 -0.15
C GLU A 87 7.23 3.70 1.00
N THR A 88 7.45 2.41 0.68
CA THR A 88 7.77 1.41 1.71
C THR A 88 9.10 1.73 2.41
N PHE A 89 10.12 2.13 1.64
CA PHE A 89 11.41 2.52 2.19
C PHE A 89 11.33 3.82 3.00
N GLU A 90 10.64 4.83 2.50
CA GLU A 90 10.47 6.13 3.16
C GLU A 90 9.66 6.01 4.46
N GLU A 91 8.53 5.29 4.45
CA GLU A 91 7.65 5.20 5.61
C GLU A 91 8.12 4.16 6.64
N CYS A 92 8.84 3.11 6.24
CA CYS A 92 9.18 2.03 7.17
C CYS A 92 10.60 1.44 7.10
N GLY A 93 11.48 2.01 6.28
CA GLY A 93 12.88 1.60 6.15
C GLY A 93 13.10 0.27 5.42
N VAL A 94 12.04 -0.42 4.98
CA VAL A 94 12.14 -1.67 4.25
C VAL A 94 12.42 -1.39 2.77
N LEU A 95 13.55 -1.89 2.28
CA LEU A 95 14.04 -1.68 0.93
C LEU A 95 14.01 -2.98 0.12
N LEU A 96 13.03 -3.07 -0.80
CA LEU A 96 12.93 -4.16 -1.78
C LEU A 96 13.84 -3.85 -2.99
N ALA A 97 15.14 -3.96 -2.78
CA ALA A 97 16.16 -3.74 -3.81
C ALA A 97 17.28 -4.77 -3.72
N ARG A 98 18.03 -4.92 -4.81
CA ARG A 98 19.20 -5.79 -4.94
C ARG A 98 20.40 -4.94 -5.38
N PRO A 99 21.63 -5.29 -4.97
CA PRO A 99 22.81 -4.82 -5.69
C PRO A 99 22.70 -5.21 -7.17
N ARG A 100 23.08 -4.33 -8.09
CA ARG A 100 22.98 -4.60 -9.53
C ARG A 100 23.69 -5.90 -9.90
N GLY A 101 22.99 -6.76 -10.65
CA GLY A 101 23.49 -8.08 -11.04
C GLY A 101 23.42 -9.16 -9.94
N SER A 102 22.91 -8.84 -8.75
CA SER A 102 22.60 -9.81 -7.70
C SER A 102 21.15 -10.29 -7.82
N THR A 103 20.89 -11.53 -7.39
CA THR A 103 19.52 -12.04 -7.20
C THR A 103 19.02 -11.90 -5.76
N ALA A 104 19.93 -11.68 -4.81
CA ALA A 104 19.61 -11.50 -3.39
C ALA A 104 19.25 -10.04 -3.09
N LEU A 105 18.25 -9.85 -2.24
CA LEU A 105 17.91 -8.54 -1.67
C LEU A 105 19.05 -8.01 -0.80
N VAL A 106 19.11 -6.69 -0.64
CA VAL A 106 19.99 -6.06 0.34
C VAL A 106 19.63 -6.53 1.76
N SER A 107 20.66 -6.78 2.57
CA SER A 107 20.46 -7.18 3.97
C SER A 107 19.89 -6.05 4.82
N GLY A 108 19.37 -6.41 5.99
CA GLY A 108 18.94 -5.51 7.06
C GLY A 108 19.92 -4.39 7.35
N ALA A 109 21.15 -4.79 7.70
CA ALA A 109 22.22 -3.84 8.02
C ALA A 109 22.51 -2.89 6.85
N ARG A 110 22.47 -3.39 5.61
CA ARG A 110 22.72 -2.57 4.42
C ARG A 110 21.58 -1.59 4.16
N ALA A 111 20.33 -2.02 4.31
CA ALA A 111 19.16 -1.14 4.20
C ALA A 111 19.23 0.00 5.24
N GLU A 112 19.62 -0.30 6.48
CA GLU A 112 19.79 0.71 7.53
C GLU A 112 20.92 1.72 7.22
N GLU A 113 22.06 1.25 6.69
CA GLU A 113 23.14 2.13 6.21
C GLU A 113 22.68 3.05 5.08
N ILE A 114 21.89 2.51 4.14
CA ILE A 114 21.35 3.28 3.02
C ILE A 114 20.38 4.35 3.53
N ALA A 115 19.47 4.00 4.46
CA ALA A 115 18.53 4.94 5.09
C ALA A 115 19.26 6.12 5.76
N LYS A 116 20.36 5.88 6.47
CA LYS A 116 21.20 6.93 7.08
C LYS A 116 21.82 7.89 6.07
N LYS A 117 22.00 7.47 4.81
CA LYS A 117 22.57 8.26 3.72
C LYS A 117 21.52 8.88 2.79
N ALA A 118 20.23 8.58 3.01
CA ALA A 118 19.14 9.06 2.16
C ALA A 118 18.89 10.56 2.31
N ALA A 119 19.24 11.14 3.47
CA ALA A 119 19.02 12.54 3.77
C ALA A 119 19.63 13.46 2.68
N GLY A 120 18.76 14.26 2.05
CA GLY A 120 19.15 15.23 1.02
C GLY A 120 19.39 14.65 -0.37
N LYS A 121 19.06 13.37 -0.60
CA LYS A 121 19.10 12.74 -1.93
C LYS A 121 17.69 12.40 -2.41
N SER A 122 17.47 12.44 -3.71
CA SER A 122 16.29 11.83 -4.32
C SER A 122 16.38 10.30 -4.27
N PHE A 123 15.26 9.60 -4.49
CA PHE A 123 15.28 8.14 -4.45
C PHE A 123 16.14 7.57 -5.61
N GLY A 124 16.07 8.17 -6.81
CA GLY A 124 16.91 7.79 -7.94
C GLY A 124 18.40 8.04 -7.69
N GLU A 125 18.77 9.17 -7.07
CA GLU A 125 20.16 9.46 -6.67
C GLU A 125 20.69 8.43 -5.67
N LEU A 126 19.85 7.99 -4.73
CA LEU A 126 20.20 6.97 -3.75
C LEU A 126 20.45 5.62 -4.42
N LEU A 127 19.55 5.19 -5.32
CA LEU A 127 19.72 3.93 -6.07
C LEU A 127 20.99 3.94 -6.92
N ALA A 128 21.31 5.06 -7.57
CA ALA A 128 22.53 5.20 -8.36
C ALA A 128 23.78 5.18 -7.47
N ALA A 129 23.79 5.94 -6.37
CA ALA A 129 24.94 6.04 -5.46
C ALA A 129 25.28 4.72 -4.74
N GLU A 130 24.28 3.88 -4.49
CA GLU A 130 24.44 2.60 -3.80
C GLU A 130 24.44 1.39 -4.77
N GLU A 131 24.48 1.64 -6.08
CA GLU A 131 24.51 0.65 -7.17
C GLU A 131 23.39 -0.40 -7.08
N LEU A 132 22.17 0.07 -6.87
CA LEU A 132 20.99 -0.78 -6.67
C LEU A 132 20.08 -0.85 -7.90
N GLU A 133 19.37 -1.97 -8.01
CA GLU A 133 18.18 -2.16 -8.82
C GLU A 133 16.99 -2.54 -7.91
N LEU A 134 15.79 -2.08 -8.23
CA LEU A 134 14.58 -2.39 -7.47
C LEU A 134 14.11 -3.81 -7.78
N ALA A 135 13.65 -4.54 -6.76
CA ALA A 135 13.18 -5.91 -6.90
C ALA A 135 11.66 -5.94 -7.21
N LEU A 136 11.27 -5.49 -8.41
CA LEU A 136 9.86 -5.30 -8.77
C LEU A 136 9.06 -6.61 -8.81
N ASP A 137 9.74 -7.75 -9.00
CA ASP A 137 9.19 -9.10 -8.94
C ASP A 137 8.73 -9.52 -7.53
N GLN A 138 9.19 -8.83 -6.48
CA GLN A 138 8.72 -9.06 -5.10
C GLN A 138 7.33 -8.48 -4.86
N LEU A 139 6.83 -7.61 -5.75
CA LEU A 139 5.53 -6.95 -5.64
C LEU A 139 4.47 -7.66 -6.49
N THR A 140 3.61 -8.41 -5.81
CA THR A 140 2.46 -9.07 -6.43
C THR A 140 1.24 -8.16 -6.36
N PRO A 141 0.54 -7.86 -7.46
CA PRO A 141 -0.70 -7.08 -7.42
C PRO A 141 -1.74 -7.72 -6.50
N PHE A 142 -2.38 -6.92 -5.65
CA PHE A 142 -3.32 -7.41 -4.62
C PHE A 142 -4.74 -6.85 -4.82
N ALA A 143 -4.88 -5.55 -5.04
CA ALA A 143 -6.16 -4.89 -5.26
C ALA A 143 -5.98 -3.57 -6.03
N HIS A 144 -7.08 -3.02 -6.55
CA HIS A 144 -7.10 -1.71 -7.20
C HIS A 144 -8.34 -0.95 -6.76
N TRP A 145 -8.15 0.20 -6.11
CA TRP A 145 -9.24 0.99 -5.54
C TRP A 145 -9.20 2.43 -6.03
N ILE A 146 -10.34 2.96 -6.45
CA ILE A 146 -10.52 4.37 -6.77
C ILE A 146 -11.48 4.98 -5.75
N THR A 147 -11.09 6.11 -5.17
CA THR A 147 -11.91 6.82 -4.18
C THR A 147 -13.25 7.28 -4.81
N PRO A 148 -14.39 7.15 -4.10
CA PRO A 148 -15.71 7.56 -4.61
C PRO A 148 -15.77 8.98 -5.16
N THR A 149 -16.56 9.19 -6.22
CA THR A 149 -16.70 10.50 -6.89
C THR A 149 -17.20 11.65 -6.01
N PRO A 150 -18.05 11.46 -4.98
CA PRO A 150 -18.52 12.57 -4.16
C PRO A 150 -17.45 13.14 -3.22
N LEU A 151 -16.33 12.44 -3.01
CA LEU A 151 -15.27 12.86 -2.10
C LEU A 151 -14.31 13.86 -2.80
N PRO A 152 -13.91 14.95 -2.13
CA PRO A 152 -13.08 15.99 -2.74
C PRO A 152 -11.61 15.58 -2.90
N LYS A 153 -11.10 14.73 -1.99
CA LYS A 153 -9.74 14.17 -2.05
C LYS A 153 -9.86 12.73 -2.55
N ARG A 154 -9.36 12.45 -3.75
CA ARG A 154 -9.50 11.16 -4.42
C ARG A 154 -8.15 10.57 -4.79
N PHE A 155 -8.05 9.26 -4.65
CA PHE A 155 -6.90 8.46 -5.01
C PHE A 155 -7.30 7.32 -5.95
N ASP A 156 -6.42 7.00 -6.87
CA ASP A 156 -6.43 5.83 -7.74
C ASP A 156 -5.28 4.93 -7.29
N THR A 157 -5.56 4.04 -6.33
CA THR A 157 -4.58 3.31 -5.54
C THR A 157 -4.45 1.87 -6.01
N HIS A 158 -3.25 1.48 -6.44
CA HIS A 158 -2.90 0.08 -6.66
C HIS A 158 -2.24 -0.49 -5.39
N PHE A 159 -2.78 -1.60 -4.90
CA PHE A 159 -2.26 -2.33 -3.76
C PHE A 159 -1.40 -3.49 -4.25
N PHE A 160 -0.25 -3.67 -3.61
CA PHE A 160 0.64 -4.80 -3.80
C PHE A 160 0.78 -5.56 -2.48
N ILE A 161 1.09 -6.85 -2.56
CA ILE A 161 1.53 -7.66 -1.42
C ILE A 161 2.98 -8.06 -1.63
N ALA A 162 3.77 -8.02 -0.57
CA ALA A 162 5.17 -8.43 -0.57
C ALA A 162 5.52 -9.11 0.76
N ALA A 163 6.35 -10.16 0.69
CA ALA A 163 6.96 -10.73 1.88
C ALA A 163 8.02 -9.76 2.42
N ALA A 164 8.03 -9.56 3.73
CA ALA A 164 9.07 -8.76 4.39
C ALA A 164 10.41 -9.50 4.37
N PRO A 165 11.52 -8.84 4.00
CA PRO A 165 12.85 -9.42 4.20
C PRO A 165 13.06 -9.71 5.69
N GLU A 166 13.42 -10.96 6.04
CA GLU A 166 13.47 -11.44 7.42
C GLU A 166 14.40 -10.63 8.34
N ASP A 167 15.47 -10.07 7.77
CA ASP A 167 16.51 -9.34 8.50
C ASP A 167 16.35 -7.82 8.47
N GLN A 168 15.34 -7.28 7.77
CA GLN A 168 15.04 -5.84 7.75
C GLN A 168 14.04 -5.48 8.85
N LEU A 169 14.43 -4.56 9.73
CA LEU A 169 13.55 -4.03 10.77
C LEU A 169 12.60 -2.98 10.18
N ALA A 170 11.32 -3.33 10.04
CA ALA A 170 10.30 -2.36 9.67
C ALA A 170 9.95 -1.46 10.86
N LEU A 171 10.21 -0.16 10.73
CA LEU A 171 9.97 0.86 11.75
C LEU A 171 9.49 2.15 11.10
N HIS A 172 8.44 2.77 11.63
CA HIS A 172 7.93 4.05 11.12
C HIS A 172 9.01 5.16 11.05
N ASP A 173 8.83 6.07 10.09
CA ASP A 173 9.72 7.22 9.81
C ASP A 173 9.87 8.23 10.96
N GLY A 174 8.89 8.30 11.87
CA GLY A 174 8.88 9.21 13.02
C GLY A 174 8.45 10.64 12.69
N SER A 175 8.17 10.96 11.43
CA SER A 175 7.65 12.26 10.98
C SER A 175 6.19 12.22 10.58
N GLU A 176 5.80 11.33 9.67
CA GLU A 176 4.42 11.21 9.19
C GLU A 176 3.61 10.18 10.00
N SER A 177 4.30 9.16 10.52
CA SER A 177 3.74 8.13 11.37
C SER A 177 4.40 8.16 12.75
N VAL A 178 3.59 8.02 13.80
CA VAL A 178 4.07 8.07 15.21
C VAL A 178 4.17 6.71 15.86
N ASP A 179 3.64 5.68 15.19
CA ASP A 179 3.72 4.31 15.64
C ASP A 179 3.61 3.37 14.45
N SER A 180 4.12 2.15 14.61
CA SER A 180 4.04 1.09 13.62
C SER A 180 3.87 -0.26 14.31
N VAL A 181 3.10 -1.14 13.71
CA VAL A 181 2.78 -2.42 14.30
C VAL A 181 2.78 -3.53 13.25
N TRP A 182 3.40 -4.65 13.60
CA TRP A 182 3.12 -5.93 12.98
C TRP A 182 1.90 -6.52 13.66
N ILE A 183 0.81 -6.69 12.93
CA ILE A 183 -0.47 -7.11 13.50
C ILE A 183 -1.10 -8.23 12.68
N ASN A 184 -1.61 -9.25 13.37
CA ASN A 184 -2.43 -10.26 12.72
C ASN A 184 -3.71 -9.61 12.14
N PRO A 185 -4.13 -9.92 10.90
CA PRO A 185 -5.31 -9.31 10.28
C PRO A 185 -6.59 -9.42 11.12
N ALA A 186 -6.83 -10.57 11.75
CA ALA A 186 -8.00 -10.75 12.61
C ALA A 186 -7.95 -9.85 13.85
N ARG A 187 -6.74 -9.64 14.40
CA ARG A 187 -6.53 -8.73 15.54
C ARG A 187 -6.75 -7.28 15.15
N ALA A 188 -6.26 -6.83 13.99
CA ALA A 188 -6.49 -5.48 13.49
C ALA A 188 -7.99 -5.17 13.37
N LEU A 189 -8.77 -6.12 12.84
CA LEU A 189 -10.23 -5.98 12.72
C LEU A 189 -10.95 -6.00 14.07
N ALA A 190 -10.48 -6.83 15.01
CA ALA A 190 -11.03 -6.85 16.37
C ALA A 190 -10.75 -5.52 17.10
N ASP A 191 -9.53 -5.01 17.01
CA ASP A 191 -9.12 -3.74 17.61
C ASP A 191 -9.86 -2.55 16.98
N ALA A 192 -10.20 -2.63 15.68
CA ALA A 192 -11.05 -1.64 15.02
C ALA A 192 -12.49 -1.64 15.55
N LYS A 193 -13.07 -2.83 15.79
CA LYS A 193 -14.43 -2.97 16.36
C LYS A 193 -14.52 -2.41 17.77
N THR A 194 -13.43 -2.47 18.56
CA THR A 194 -13.37 -1.89 19.90
C THR A 194 -12.96 -0.42 19.92
N GLY A 195 -12.71 0.19 18.75
CA GLY A 195 -12.29 1.58 18.63
C GLY A 195 -10.84 1.86 19.04
N LYS A 196 -10.00 0.82 19.21
CA LYS A 196 -8.57 0.99 19.52
C LYS A 196 -7.82 1.57 18.33
N TYR A 197 -8.15 1.13 17.12
CA TYR A 197 -7.66 1.71 15.87
C TYR A 197 -8.83 2.16 15.01
N THR A 198 -8.64 3.24 14.27
CA THR A 198 -9.53 3.55 13.14
C THR A 198 -8.99 2.85 11.90
N ILE A 199 -9.81 2.12 11.15
CA ILE A 199 -9.41 1.53 9.87
C ILE A 199 -10.39 1.99 8.79
N ILE A 200 -9.88 2.71 7.79
CA ILE A 200 -10.72 3.22 6.70
C ILE A 200 -11.26 2.07 5.83
N PHE A 201 -12.39 2.30 5.17
CA PHE A 201 -13.15 1.29 4.44
C PHE A 201 -12.32 0.40 3.51
N ALA A 202 -11.52 0.99 2.61
CA ALA A 202 -10.68 0.23 1.68
C ALA A 202 -9.61 -0.59 2.41
N THR A 203 -8.96 -0.03 3.43
CA THR A 203 -7.99 -0.74 4.26
C THR A 203 -8.66 -1.91 4.98
N ARG A 204 -9.83 -1.70 5.60
CA ARG A 204 -10.57 -2.73 6.33
C ARG A 204 -10.89 -3.92 5.43
N LEU A 205 -11.41 -3.67 4.23
CA LEU A 205 -11.75 -4.74 3.28
C LEU A 205 -10.51 -5.49 2.76
N ASN A 206 -9.39 -4.79 2.54
CA ASN A 206 -8.12 -5.44 2.20
C ASN A 206 -7.55 -6.27 3.37
N VAL A 207 -7.68 -5.82 4.62
CA VAL A 207 -7.31 -6.60 5.82
C VAL A 207 -8.20 -7.84 5.97
N GLU A 208 -9.53 -7.70 5.79
CA GLU A 208 -10.46 -8.84 5.80
C GLU A 208 -10.13 -9.86 4.71
N MET A 209 -9.74 -9.39 3.53
CA MET A 209 -9.35 -10.25 2.42
C MET A 209 -8.03 -10.97 2.69
N LEU A 210 -7.03 -10.26 3.22
CA LEU A 210 -5.74 -10.83 3.62
C LEU A 210 -5.94 -11.90 4.72
N GLY A 211 -6.79 -11.62 5.70
CA GLY A 211 -7.10 -12.53 6.82
C GLY A 211 -7.82 -13.83 6.44
N ARG A 212 -8.11 -14.06 5.16
CA ARG A 212 -8.60 -15.36 4.65
C ARG A 212 -7.47 -16.36 4.42
N GLN A 213 -6.23 -15.92 4.49
CA GLN A 213 -5.03 -16.70 4.22
C GLN A 213 -4.30 -16.98 5.54
N ASN A 214 -3.63 -18.14 5.61
CA ASN A 214 -3.02 -18.63 6.85
C ASN A 214 -1.57 -18.16 7.04
N ASP A 215 -0.84 -18.03 5.93
CA ASP A 215 0.59 -17.75 5.89
C ASP A 215 0.93 -16.85 4.69
N VAL A 216 2.16 -16.32 4.68
CA VAL A 216 2.66 -15.42 3.64
C VAL A 216 2.62 -16.07 2.25
N VAL A 217 3.01 -17.34 2.14
CA VAL A 217 3.09 -18.05 0.85
C VAL A 217 1.70 -18.17 0.23
N ALA A 218 0.71 -18.61 1.02
CA ALA A 218 -0.67 -18.69 0.61
C ALA A 218 -1.24 -17.31 0.24
N ALA A 219 -0.89 -16.26 0.99
CA ALA A 219 -1.34 -14.92 0.70
C ALA A 219 -0.81 -14.36 -0.63
N VAL A 220 0.47 -14.53 -0.90
CA VAL A 220 1.10 -14.10 -2.17
C VAL A 220 0.56 -14.91 -3.34
N GLU A 221 0.38 -16.23 -3.18
CA GLU A 221 -0.15 -17.08 -4.27
C GLU A 221 -1.63 -16.79 -4.55
N ALA A 222 -2.44 -16.56 -3.51
CA ALA A 222 -3.82 -16.13 -3.66
C ALA A 222 -3.91 -14.77 -4.40
N ALA A 223 -2.99 -13.84 -4.14
CA ALA A 223 -2.92 -12.58 -4.87
C ALA A 223 -2.52 -12.78 -6.34
N ARG A 224 -1.54 -13.66 -6.61
CA ARG A 224 -1.02 -13.93 -7.96
C ARG A 224 -2.08 -14.52 -8.89
N THR A 225 -2.92 -15.40 -8.37
CA THR A 225 -3.95 -16.12 -9.14
C THR A 225 -5.27 -15.35 -9.27
N ARG A 226 -5.41 -14.24 -8.56
CA ARG A 226 -6.63 -13.45 -8.52
C ARG A 226 -6.76 -12.52 -9.73
N THR A 227 -7.96 -12.48 -10.31
CA THR A 227 -8.34 -11.39 -11.22
C THR A 227 -8.62 -10.11 -10.43
N ILE A 228 -7.84 -9.06 -10.68
CA ILE A 228 -8.08 -7.75 -10.06
C ILE A 228 -9.23 -7.04 -10.78
N VAL A 229 -10.26 -6.71 -10.01
CA VAL A 229 -11.35 -5.82 -10.43
C VAL A 229 -11.13 -4.47 -9.76
N THR A 230 -11.12 -3.40 -10.54
CA THR A 230 -11.05 -2.04 -10.01
C THR A 230 -12.29 -1.73 -9.18
N VAL A 231 -12.09 -1.37 -7.92
CA VAL A 231 -13.16 -1.02 -7.00
C VAL A 231 -13.28 0.49 -6.89
N GLN A 232 -14.36 1.06 -7.43
CA GLN A 232 -14.76 2.43 -7.16
C GLN A 232 -16.09 2.42 -6.41
N PRO A 233 -16.10 2.62 -5.07
CA PRO A 233 -17.35 2.50 -4.33
C PRO A 233 -18.38 3.57 -4.71
N GLU A 234 -19.62 3.15 -4.87
CA GLU A 234 -20.77 4.04 -5.04
C GLU A 234 -21.37 4.37 -3.67
N VAL A 235 -21.62 5.65 -3.39
CA VAL A 235 -22.30 6.07 -2.16
C VAL A 235 -23.80 5.91 -2.35
N LEU A 236 -24.38 4.84 -1.79
CA LEU A 236 -25.81 4.57 -1.89
C LEU A 236 -26.63 5.47 -0.94
N ARG A 237 -26.14 5.65 0.28
CA ARG A 237 -26.79 6.48 1.29
C ARG A 237 -25.76 7.04 2.27
N ARG A 238 -25.99 8.27 2.69
CA ARG A 238 -25.33 8.88 3.84
C ARG A 238 -26.42 9.42 4.76
N ASP A 239 -26.47 8.93 5.97
CA ASP A 239 -27.42 9.36 6.99
C ASP A 239 -26.73 9.44 8.37
N ASP A 240 -27.53 9.73 9.38
CA ASP A 240 -27.18 9.77 10.80
C ASP A 240 -26.71 8.42 11.36
N LYS A 241 -26.88 7.32 10.63
CA LYS A 241 -26.44 5.96 10.99
C LYS A 241 -25.17 5.52 10.27
N GLY A 242 -24.65 6.30 9.32
CA GLY A 242 -23.39 6.07 8.65
C GLY A 242 -23.47 6.18 7.12
N VAL A 243 -22.47 5.60 6.45
CA VAL A 243 -22.39 5.59 4.98
C VAL A 243 -22.57 4.16 4.47
N LYS A 244 -23.52 3.96 3.55
CA LYS A 244 -23.66 2.71 2.81
C LYS A 244 -22.96 2.83 1.47
N LEU A 245 -22.01 1.93 1.25
CA LEU A 245 -21.21 1.86 0.03
C LEU A 245 -21.54 0.60 -0.75
N LYS A 246 -21.59 0.72 -2.08
CA LYS A 246 -21.67 -0.41 -2.99
C LYS A 246 -20.35 -0.59 -3.73
N ILE A 247 -19.88 -1.81 -3.87
CA ILE A 247 -18.71 -2.18 -4.67
C ILE A 247 -19.07 -3.33 -5.64
N PRO A 248 -18.28 -3.57 -6.70
CA PRO A 248 -18.51 -4.69 -7.59
C PRO A 248 -18.44 -6.04 -6.84
N LEU A 249 -19.43 -6.92 -7.04
CA LEU A 249 -19.48 -8.23 -6.36
C LEU A 249 -18.30 -9.12 -6.78
N GLU A 250 -17.97 -9.08 -8.07
CA GLU A 250 -16.85 -9.76 -8.70
C GLU A 250 -15.49 -9.32 -8.15
N ALA A 251 -15.43 -8.18 -7.44
CA ALA A 251 -14.22 -7.77 -6.74
C ALA A 251 -13.90 -8.66 -5.53
N GLY A 252 -14.76 -9.62 -5.16
CA GLY A 252 -14.38 -10.75 -4.30
C GLY A 252 -14.30 -10.44 -2.80
N TYR A 253 -14.94 -9.37 -2.33
CA TYR A 253 -14.94 -8.97 -0.92
C TYR A 253 -16.05 -9.64 -0.07
N GLY A 254 -16.78 -10.62 -0.63
CA GLY A 254 -17.78 -11.41 0.12
C GLY A 254 -19.18 -10.77 0.19
N GLY A 255 -19.38 -9.68 -0.55
CA GLY A 255 -20.64 -8.96 -0.70
C GLY A 255 -20.45 -7.77 -1.63
N ASP A 256 -21.54 -7.08 -1.96
CA ASP A 256 -21.54 -5.90 -2.82
C ASP A 256 -22.02 -4.63 -2.09
N VAL A 257 -22.71 -4.76 -0.95
CA VAL A 257 -23.18 -3.63 -0.13
C VAL A 257 -22.61 -3.71 1.28
N PHE A 258 -22.01 -2.61 1.75
CA PHE A 258 -21.32 -2.54 3.03
C PHE A 258 -21.70 -1.29 3.82
N GLU A 259 -21.62 -1.41 5.14
CA GLU A 259 -21.61 -0.27 6.05
C GLU A 259 -20.15 0.17 6.26
N SER A 260 -19.90 1.47 6.05
CA SER A 260 -18.58 2.09 6.15
C SER A 260 -18.41 2.87 7.44
#